data_AF-A0A969DZX8-F1
#
_entry.id   AF-A0A969DZX8-F1
#
_cell.length_a   1.000
_cell.length_b   1.000
_cell.length_c   1.000
_cell.angle_alpha   90.00
_cell.angle_beta   90.00
_cell.angle_gamma   90.00
#
_symmetry.space_group_name_H-M   'P 1'
#
loop_
_entity.id
_entity.type
_entity.pdbx_description
1 polymer ?
#
loop_
_entity_poly.entity_id
_entity_poly.type
_entity_poly.pdbx_seq_one_letter_code
_entity_poly.pdbx_strand_id
1 'polypeptide(L)'
;MELHDRYTLDEPLTPQEQAQLEAWYAQKDSAEAALLEQNQPKLPNLTMLQAQLDATLAQLTAVIQRLQQITLENDAIREEIAGLKQQLVTPRSA
;
A
#
# COMPACT_ATOMS: atom_id res chain seq x y z
N MET A 1 -29.88 24.87 -25.19
CA MET A 1 -29.08 24.30 -26.30
C MET A 1 -28.95 25.30 -27.42
N GLU A 2 -30.02 25.99 -27.83
CA GLU A 2 -29.98 26.98 -28.92
C GLU A 2 -28.85 28.02 -28.84
N LEU A 3 -28.53 28.56 -27.65
CA LEU A 3 -27.42 29.52 -27.50
C LEU A 3 -26.02 28.89 -27.69
N HIS A 4 -25.85 27.63 -27.29
CA HIS A 4 -24.61 26.88 -27.50
C HIS A 4 -24.42 26.54 -28.98
N ASP A 5 -25.51 26.15 -29.64
CA ASP A 5 -25.51 25.81 -31.07
C ASP A 5 -25.26 27.07 -31.93
N ARG A 6 -25.87 28.21 -31.58
CA ARG A 6 -25.62 29.49 -32.25
C ARG A 6 -24.19 30.00 -32.05
N TYR A 7 -23.65 29.85 -30.84
CA TYR A 7 -22.25 30.20 -30.56
C TYR A 7 -21.26 29.33 -31.35
N THR A 8 -21.51 28.03 -31.46
CA THR A 8 -20.63 27.11 -32.22
C THR A 8 -20.76 27.27 -33.73
N LEU A 9 -21.86 27.85 -34.21
CA LEU A 9 -22.09 28.22 -35.61
C LEU A 9 -21.64 29.66 -35.93
N ASP A 10 -20.97 30.35 -35.00
CA ASP A 10 -20.44 31.72 -35.15
C ASP A 10 -21.52 32.77 -35.44
N GLU A 11 -22.76 32.49 -35.02
CA GLU A 11 -23.86 33.46 -35.11
C GLU A 11 -23.72 34.55 -34.03
N PRO A 12 -24.05 35.81 -34.35
CA PRO A 12 -23.94 36.90 -33.39
C PRO A 12 -24.94 36.70 -32.24
N LEU A 13 -24.40 36.53 -31.03
CA LEU A 13 -25.15 36.57 -29.78
C LEU A 13 -25.16 37.99 -29.24
N THR A 14 -26.29 38.40 -28.66
CA THR A 14 -26.36 39.64 -27.89
C THR A 14 -25.51 39.53 -26.62
N PRO A 15 -25.06 40.66 -26.04
CA PRO A 15 -24.30 40.64 -24.79
C PRO A 15 -25.02 39.93 -23.63
N GLN A 16 -26.36 39.97 -23.62
CA GLN A 16 -27.17 39.29 -22.63
C GLN A 16 -27.20 37.76 -22.83
N GLU A 17 -27.32 37.31 -24.08
CA GLU A 17 -27.25 35.88 -24.42
C GLU A 17 -25.85 35.31 -24.15
N GLN A 18 -24.80 36.10 -24.42
CA GLN A 18 -23.43 35.71 -24.10
C GLN A 18 -23.22 35.55 -22.59
N ALA A 19 -23.69 36.50 -21.77
CA ALA A 19 -23.61 36.38 -20.31
C ALA A 19 -24.39 35.17 -19.77
N GLN A 20 -25.55 34.84 -20.38
CA GLN A 20 -26.30 33.63 -20.02
C GLN A 20 -25.55 32.35 -20.39
N LEU A 21 -24.89 32.32 -21.54
CA LEU A 21 -24.09 31.18 -21.99
C LEU A 21 -22.85 30.99 -21.11
N GLU A 22 -22.15 32.06 -20.76
CA GLU A 22 -20.99 32.03 -19.85
C GLU A 22 -21.37 31.52 -18.45
N ALA A 23 -22.50 32.00 -17.90
CA ALA A 23 -23.01 31.52 -16.62
C ALA A 23 -23.36 30.02 -16.66
N TRP A 24 -23.91 29.56 -17.78
CA TRP A 24 -24.22 28.14 -17.97
C TRP A 24 -22.95 27.28 -18.07
N TYR A 25 -21.92 27.72 -18.80
CA TYR A 25 -20.63 27.02 -18.83
C TYR A 25 -19.97 27.00 -17.45
N ALA A 26 -19.94 28.12 -16.73
CA ALA A 26 -19.36 28.17 -15.39
C ALA A 26 -20.05 27.19 -14.43
N GLN A 27 -21.38 27.03 -14.54
CA GLN A 27 -22.11 26.04 -13.78
C GLN A 27 -21.73 24.60 -14.17
N LYS A 28 -21.55 24.33 -15.46
CA LYS A 28 -21.13 23.01 -15.96
C LYS A 28 -19.73 22.66 -15.50
N ASP A 29 -18.78 23.57 -15.65
CA ASP A 29 -17.41 23.39 -15.19
C ASP A 29 -17.34 23.12 -13.69
N SER A 30 -18.13 23.86 -12.89
CA SER A 30 -18.20 23.62 -11.45
C SER A 30 -18.78 22.25 -11.10
N ALA A 31 -19.79 21.78 -11.84
CA ALA A 31 -20.38 20.47 -11.63
C ALA A 31 -19.42 19.34 -12.03
N GLU A 32 -18.68 19.52 -13.14
CA GLU A 32 -17.65 18.60 -13.59
C GLU A 32 -16.48 18.53 -12.61
N ALA A 33 -15.99 19.67 -12.12
CA ALA A 33 -14.94 19.73 -11.11
C ALA A 33 -15.35 18.99 -9.83
N ALA A 34 -16.58 19.18 -9.36
CA ALA A 34 -17.10 18.49 -8.18
C ALA A 34 -17.20 16.97 -8.39
N LEU A 35 -17.63 16.52 -9.58
CA LEU A 35 -17.68 15.09 -9.91
C LEU A 35 -16.27 14.48 -10.01
N LEU A 36 -15.31 15.21 -10.58
CA LEU A 36 -13.92 14.76 -10.67
C LEU A 36 -13.29 14.64 -9.28
N GLU A 37 -13.52 15.62 -8.40
CA GLU A 37 -13.01 15.59 -7.02
C GLU A 37 -13.63 14.44 -6.19
N GLN A 38 -14.94 14.20 -6.33
CA GLN A 38 -15.63 13.10 -5.64
C GLN A 38 -15.19 11.72 -6.13
N ASN A 39 -14.88 11.60 -7.42
CA ASN A 39 -14.46 10.34 -8.04
C ASN A 39 -12.95 10.12 -8.04
N GLN A 40 -12.16 11.01 -7.43
CA GLN A 40 -10.76 10.70 -7.20
C GLN A 40 -10.67 9.51 -6.24
N PRO A 41 -10.17 8.35 -6.70
CA PRO A 41 -9.90 7.27 -5.78
C PRO A 41 -8.93 7.82 -4.73
N LYS A 42 -9.28 7.68 -3.46
CA LYS A 42 -8.33 7.91 -2.36
C LYS A 42 -7.20 6.91 -2.58
N LEU A 43 -6.17 7.33 -3.29
CA LEU A 43 -4.99 6.53 -3.54
C LEU A 43 -4.49 6.12 -2.15
N PRO A 44 -4.44 4.82 -1.83
CA PRO A 44 -3.86 4.40 -0.58
C PRO A 44 -2.45 4.98 -0.54
N ASN A 45 -2.02 5.45 0.63
CA ASN A 45 -0.69 6.02 0.79
C ASN A 45 0.34 4.91 0.51
N LEU A 46 0.81 4.83 -0.74
CA LEU A 46 1.68 3.77 -1.23
C LEU A 46 2.96 3.70 -0.41
N THR A 47 3.47 4.85 0.04
CA THR A 47 4.63 4.94 0.92
C THR A 47 4.37 4.27 2.27
N MET A 48 3.19 4.46 2.85
CA MET A 48 2.81 3.79 4.09
C MET A 48 2.70 2.28 3.90
N LEU A 49 2.13 1.82 2.78
CA LEU A 49 2.00 0.39 2.49
C LEU A 49 3.37 -0.27 2.25
N GLN A 50 4.26 0.42 1.52
CA GLN A 50 5.64 -0.03 1.31
C GLN A 50 6.40 -0.13 2.65
N ALA A 51 6.30 0.88 3.51
CA ALA A 51 6.92 0.86 4.83
C ALA A 51 6.40 -0.30 5.70
N GLN A 52 5.09 -0.61 5.64
CA GLN A 52 4.52 -1.76 6.35
C GLN A 52 5.04 -3.09 5.81
N LEU A 53 5.19 -3.21 4.49
CA LEU A 53 5.74 -4.40 3.86
C LEU A 53 7.20 -4.63 4.28
N ASP A 54 8.03 -3.59 4.20
CA ASP A 54 9.44 -3.65 4.58
C ASP A 54 9.62 -4.02 6.06
N ALA A 55 8.81 -3.41 6.94
CA ALA A 55 8.82 -3.73 8.36
C ALA A 55 8.44 -5.20 8.62
N THR A 56 7.43 -5.71 7.90
CA THR A 56 6.98 -7.11 8.03
C THR A 56 8.06 -8.09 7.54
N LEU A 57 8.73 -7.77 6.42
CA LEU A 57 9.82 -8.58 5.89
C LEU A 57 11.04 -8.61 6.84
N ALA A 58 11.36 -7.47 7.45
CA ALA A 58 12.43 -7.40 8.44
C ALA A 58 12.10 -8.26 9.68
N GLN A 59 10.87 -8.19 10.18
CA GLN A 59 10.42 -9.02 11.30
C GLN A 59 10.48 -10.51 10.96
N LEU A 60 9.99 -10.92 9.79
CA LEU A 60 10.02 -12.31 9.36
C LEU A 60 11.46 -12.83 9.27
N THR A 61 12.36 -12.03 8.72
CA THR A 61 13.79 -12.37 8.62
C THR A 61 14.40 -12.58 10.00
N ALA A 62 14.13 -11.68 10.95
CA ALA A 62 14.62 -11.79 12.32
C ALA A 62 14.10 -13.07 13.02
N VAL A 63 12.82 -13.40 12.82
CA VAL A 63 12.22 -14.63 13.37
C VAL A 63 12.87 -15.88 12.77
N ILE A 64 13.10 -15.91 11.46
CA ILE A 64 13.77 -17.04 10.79
C ILE A 64 15.19 -17.23 11.32
N GLN A 65 15.96 -16.14 11.45
CA GLN A 65 17.31 -16.18 12.03
C GLN A 65 17.30 -16.72 13.46
N ARG A 66 16.33 -16.28 14.27
CA ARG A 66 16.18 -16.76 15.65
C ARG A 66 15.84 -18.25 15.70
N LEU A 67 14.96 -18.73 14.81
CA LEU A 67 14.63 -20.15 14.72
C LEU A 67 15.85 -20.98 14.35
N GLN A 68 16.63 -20.54 13.36
CA GLN A 68 17.87 -21.22 12.96
C GLN A 68 18.86 -21.32 14.12
N GLN A 69 19.05 -20.23 14.87
CA GLN A 69 19.90 -20.24 16.07
C GLN A 69 19.40 -21.26 17.11
N ILE A 70 18.10 -21.25 17.41
CA ILE A 70 17.50 -22.19 18.39
C ILE A 70 17.66 -23.64 17.93
N THR A 71 17.54 -23.92 16.62
CA THR A 71 17.76 -25.26 16.07
C THR A 71 19.19 -25.72 16.29
N LEU A 72 20.18 -24.88 15.96
CA LEU A 72 21.60 -25.19 16.17
C LEU A 72 21.93 -25.43 17.65
N GLU A 73 21.41 -24.58 18.54
CA GLU A 73 21.59 -24.74 19.98
C GLU A 73 20.96 -26.05 20.49
N ASN A 74 19.78 -26.41 20.00
CA ASN A 74 19.13 -27.69 20.36
C ASN A 74 19.93 -28.90 19.91
N ASP A 75 20.47 -28.87 18.69
CA ASP A 75 21.26 -29.99 18.17
C ASP A 75 22.55 -30.18 18.97
N ALA A 76 23.25 -29.08 19.31
CA ALA A 76 24.43 -29.12 20.17
C ALA A 76 24.12 -29.71 21.56
N ILE A 77 23.01 -29.29 22.19
CA ILE A 77 22.58 -29.84 23.49
C ILE A 77 22.26 -31.33 23.39
N ARG A 78 21.64 -31.78 22.29
CA ARG A 78 21.33 -33.20 22.07
C ARG A 78 22.60 -34.04 21.95
N GLU A 79 23.61 -33.53 21.25
CA GLU A 79 24.91 -34.18 21.15
C GLU A 79 25.61 -34.27 22.51
N GLU A 80 25.59 -33.20 23.30
CA GLU A 80 26.17 -33.19 24.66
C GLU A 80 25.46 -34.21 25.58
N ILE A 81 24.13 -34.24 25.55
CA ILE A 81 23.34 -35.24 26.29
C ILE A 81 23.71 -36.66 25.87
N ALA A 82 23.88 -36.91 24.57
CA ALA A 82 24.28 -38.22 24.07
C ALA A 82 25.67 -38.63 24.57
N GLY A 83 26.64 -37.71 24.54
CA GLY A 83 27.99 -37.92 25.05
C GLY A 83 28.01 -38.21 26.56
N LEU A 84 27.30 -37.40 27.35
CA LEU A 84 27.18 -37.59 28.80
C LEU A 84 26.51 -38.93 29.15
N LYS A 85 25.47 -39.33 28.42
CA LYS A 85 24.83 -40.64 28.59
C LYS A 85 25.79 -41.80 28.33
N GLN A 86 26.63 -41.71 27.29
CA GLN A 86 27.63 -42.75 27.01
C GLN A 86 28.67 -42.89 28.13
N GLN A 87 29.11 -41.77 28.71
CA GLN A 87 30.05 -41.77 29.84
C GLN A 87 29.46 -42.40 31.10
N LEU A 88 28.16 -42.24 31.33
CA LEU A 88 27.47 -42.85 32.47
C LEU A 88 27.24 -44.36 32.29
N VAL A 89 27.03 -44.81 31.06
CA VAL A 89 26.82 -46.24 30.74
C VAL A 89 28.12 -47.03 30.69
N THR A 90 29.25 -46.37 30.42
CA THR A 90 30.58 -46.99 30.47
C THR A 90 31.14 -46.80 31.88
N PRO A 91 31.00 -47.76 32.82
CA PRO A 91 31.59 -47.61 34.13
C PRO A 91 33.09 -47.42 33.95
N ARG A 92 33.64 -46.38 34.59
CA ARG A 92 35.07 -46.13 34.68
C ARG A 92 35.70 -47.35 35.36
N SER A 93 36.22 -48.28 34.56
CA SER A 93 36.96 -49.44 35.04
C SER A 93 38.18 -48.93 35.80
N ALA A 94 38.11 -49.01 37.13
CA ALA A 94 39.23 -48.83 38.04
C ALA A 94 39.92 -50.18 38.26
#